data_AF-A0A2R6C400-F1
#
_entry.id   AF-A0A2R6C400-F1
#
_cell.length_a   1.000
_cell.length_b   1.000
_cell.length_c   1.000
_cell.angle_alpha   90.00
_cell.angle_beta   90.00
_cell.angle_gamma   90.00
#
_symmetry.space_group_name_H-M   'P 1'
#
loop_
_entity.id
_entity.type
_entity.pdbx_description
1 polymer ?
#
loop_
_entity_poly.entity_id
_entity_poly.type
_entity_poly.pdbx_seq_one_letter_code
_entity_poly.pdbx_strand_id
1 'polypeptide(L)'
;MRVRAYRFRAYSSKTTARVLETQLEVACKLYNALLHAEQEEYEKNKRTMSMNELRQLALDLRKQNKEFQALHSQVAQQVADRFYEARQRFFDGLANKPKKKRSHQYLSLVYPQSGWKLSNW
;
A
#
# COMPACT_ATOMS: atom_id res chain seq x y z
N MET A 1 3.23 -4.80 -33.97
CA MET A 1 4.07 -5.55 -33.00
C MET A 1 3.14 -6.30 -32.04
N ARG A 2 3.16 -7.65 -32.02
CA ARG A 2 2.23 -8.46 -31.21
C ARG A 2 2.86 -8.65 -29.82
N VAL A 3 2.33 -7.99 -28.79
CA VAL A 3 2.81 -8.16 -27.41
C VAL A 3 2.43 -9.56 -26.95
N ARG A 4 3.42 -10.41 -26.68
CA ARG A 4 3.20 -11.73 -26.07
C ARG A 4 3.16 -11.54 -24.55
N ALA A 5 2.03 -11.85 -23.93
CA ALA A 5 1.93 -11.90 -22.48
C ALA A 5 2.53 -13.23 -21.98
N TYR A 6 3.59 -13.14 -21.18
CA TYR A 6 4.20 -14.31 -20.55
C TYR A 6 3.66 -14.45 -19.12
N ARG A 7 3.19 -15.65 -18.75
CA ARG A 7 2.75 -15.97 -17.39
C ARG A 7 3.70 -17.00 -16.79
N PHE A 8 4.39 -16.61 -15.72
CA PHE A 8 5.27 -17.50 -14.96
C PHE A 8 4.67 -17.74 -13.58
N ARG A 9 4.87 -18.96 -13.04
CA ARG A 9 4.55 -19.24 -11.63
C ARG A 9 5.75 -18.84 -10.79
N ALA A 10 5.54 -17.95 -9.83
CA ALA A 10 6.57 -17.66 -8.84
C ALA A 10 6.68 -18.84 -7.87
N TYR A 11 7.89 -19.35 -7.71
CA TYR A 11 8.22 -20.33 -6.67
C TYR A 11 9.02 -19.61 -5.59
N SER A 12 8.58 -19.76 -4.33
CA SER A 12 9.21 -19.11 -3.18
C SER A 12 9.61 -20.14 -2.14
N SER A 13 10.71 -19.90 -1.43
CA SER A 13 11.00 -20.63 -0.20
C SER A 13 9.93 -20.34 0.86
N LYS A 14 9.77 -21.25 1.83
CA LYS A 14 8.87 -21.03 2.99
C LYS A 14 9.21 -19.72 3.74
N THR A 15 10.50 -19.41 3.85
CA THR A 15 11.00 -18.19 4.49
C THR A 15 10.58 -16.95 3.72
N THR A 16 10.77 -16.94 2.40
CA THR A 16 10.38 -15.81 1.54
C THR A 16 8.87 -15.57 1.59
N ALA A 17 8.07 -16.65 1.53
CA ALA A 17 6.61 -16.55 1.63
C ALA A 17 6.19 -15.87 2.95
N ARG A 18 6.77 -16.30 4.08
CA ARG A 18 6.48 -15.72 5.39
C ARG A 18 6.84 -14.24 5.49
N VAL A 19 7.94 -13.82 4.87
CA VAL A 19 8.33 -12.39 4.81
C VAL A 19 7.29 -11.59 4.02
N LEU A 20 6.83 -12.09 2.88
CA LEU A 20 5.82 -11.44 2.06
C LEU A 20 4.46 -11.35 2.77
N GLU A 21 4.05 -12.41 3.46
CA GLU A 21 2.85 -12.43 4.30
C GLU A 21 2.94 -11.36 5.40
N THR A 22 4.07 -11.30 6.10
CA THR A 22 4.32 -10.27 7.11
C THR A 22 4.23 -8.86 6.51
N GLN A 23 4.83 -8.64 5.35
CA GLN A 23 4.76 -7.34 4.68
C GLN A 23 3.33 -6.99 4.24
N LEU A 24 2.53 -7.95 3.77
CA LEU A 24 1.12 -7.74 3.45
C LEU A 24 0.30 -7.33 4.68
N GLU A 25 0.52 -7.99 5.81
CA GLU A 25 -0.13 -7.66 7.08
C GLU A 25 0.24 -6.24 7.55
N VAL A 26 1.53 -5.90 7.51
CA VAL A 26 2.02 -4.58 7.89
C VAL A 26 1.48 -3.50 6.94
N ALA A 27 1.41 -3.75 5.64
CA ALA A 27 0.80 -2.84 4.67
C ALA A 27 -0.70 -2.63 4.93
N CYS A 28 -1.42 -3.68 5.31
CA CYS A 28 -2.82 -3.57 5.73
C CYS A 28 -2.98 -2.71 6.99
N LYS A 29 -2.11 -2.89 7.99
CA LYS A 29 -2.11 -2.07 9.21
C LYS A 29 -1.82 -0.60 8.90
N LEU A 30 -0.83 -0.33 8.03
CA LEU A 30 -0.51 1.03 7.60
C LEU A 30 -1.69 1.69 6.87
N TYR A 31 -2.35 0.97 5.96
CA TYR A 31 -3.56 1.45 5.28
C TYR A 31 -4.65 1.85 6.29
N ASN A 32 -4.89 1.01 7.29
CA ASN A 32 -5.90 1.28 8.32
C ASN A 32 -5.52 2.47 9.21
N ALA A 33 -4.23 2.66 9.48
CA ALA A 33 -3.75 3.82 10.22
C ALA A 33 -3.97 5.13 9.45
N LEU A 34 -3.71 5.14 8.14
CA LEU A 34 -4.00 6.29 7.27
C LEU A 34 -5.50 6.60 7.20
N LEU A 35 -6.34 5.56 7.08
CA LEU A 35 -7.80 5.70 7.12
C LEU A 35 -8.26 6.36 8.44
N HIS A 36 -7.71 5.93 9.57
CA HIS A 36 -8.06 6.49 10.88
C HIS A 36 -7.60 7.95 11.02
N ALA A 37 -6.36 8.24 10.63
CA ALA A 37 -5.81 9.59 10.68
C ALA A 37 -6.62 10.58 9.84
N GLU A 38 -7.06 10.18 8.64
CA GLU A 38 -7.93 11.02 7.82
C GLU A 38 -9.31 11.24 8.46
N GLN A 39 -9.89 10.21 9.09
CA GLN A 39 -11.16 10.36 9.81
C GLN A 39 -11.04 11.38 10.94
N GLU A 40 -9.99 11.30 11.76
CA GLU A 40 -9.74 12.29 12.80
C GLU A 40 -9.53 13.70 12.24
N GLU A 41 -8.75 13.83 11.16
CA GLU A 41 -8.47 15.11 10.52
C GLU A 41 -9.78 15.76 10.01
N TYR A 42 -10.66 14.96 9.41
CA TYR A 42 -11.95 15.43 8.95
C TYR A 42 -12.88 15.79 10.12
N GLU A 43 -12.88 15.02 11.20
CA GLU A 43 -13.69 15.31 12.38
C GLU A 43 -13.29 16.65 13.01
N LYS A 44 -11.99 16.89 13.18
CA LYS A 44 -11.42 18.08 13.83
C LYS A 44 -11.46 19.32 12.93
N ASN A 45 -11.03 19.19 11.67
CA ASN A 45 -10.75 20.33 10.80
C ASN A 45 -11.68 20.44 9.59
N LYS A 46 -12.63 19.50 9.43
CA LYS A 46 -13.58 19.42 8.28
C LYS A 46 -12.89 19.46 6.92
N ARG A 47 -11.65 18.97 6.85
CA ARG A 47 -10.86 18.86 5.63
C ARG A 47 -10.37 17.44 5.43
N THR A 48 -9.96 17.13 4.20
CA THR A 48 -9.40 15.84 3.85
C THR A 48 -7.91 15.99 3.51
N MET A 49 -7.11 14.95 3.73
CA MET A 49 -5.66 15.03 3.50
C MET A 49 -5.33 14.99 2.01
N SER A 50 -4.32 15.75 1.59
CA SER A 50 -3.74 15.66 0.25
C SER A 50 -2.91 14.37 0.09
N MET A 51 -2.61 14.00 -1.15
CA MET A 51 -1.76 12.82 -1.44
C MET A 51 -0.38 12.97 -0.78
N ASN A 52 0.19 14.18 -0.79
CA ASN A 52 1.50 14.45 -0.22
C ASN A 52 1.49 14.31 1.31
N GLU A 53 0.44 14.81 1.98
CA GLU A 53 0.27 14.63 3.43
C GLU A 53 0.17 13.15 3.81
N LEU A 54 -0.62 12.36 3.07
CA LEU A 54 -0.75 10.92 3.31
C LEU A 54 0.57 10.17 3.12
N ARG A 55 1.35 10.52 2.09
CA ARG A 55 2.69 9.94 1.85
C ARG A 55 3.66 10.29 2.97
N GLN A 56 3.68 11.54 3.42
CA GLN A 56 4.54 11.96 4.53
C GLN A 56 4.13 11.26 5.82
N LEU A 57 2.83 11.22 6.14
CA LEU A 57 2.31 10.49 7.29
C LEU A 57 2.71 9.02 7.25
N ALA A 58 2.61 8.36 6.10
CA ALA A 58 3.04 6.96 5.96
C ALA A 58 4.53 6.78 6.24
N LEU A 59 5.38 7.69 5.78
CA LEU A 59 6.82 7.68 6.07
C LEU A 59 7.12 7.95 7.54
N ASP A 60 6.39 8.86 8.18
CA ASP A 60 6.61 9.22 9.58
C ASP A 60 6.14 8.12 10.53
N LEU A 61 4.97 7.52 10.27
CA LEU A 61 4.52 6.31 10.95
C LEU A 61 5.56 5.20 10.83
N ARG A 62 6.13 5.02 9.63
CA ARG A 62 7.20 4.06 9.40
C ARG A 62 8.46 4.34 10.21
N LYS A 63 8.87 5.61 10.34
CA LYS A 63 10.03 5.97 11.17
C LYS A 63 9.78 5.67 12.64
N GLN A 64 8.58 5.97 13.13
CA GLN A 64 8.22 5.88 14.56
C GLN A 64 7.93 4.45 15.03
N ASN A 65 7.40 3.59 14.16
CA ASN A 65 6.97 2.24 14.53
C ASN A 65 7.84 1.16 13.86
N LYS A 66 8.52 0.35 14.69
CA LYS A 66 9.35 -0.79 14.24
C LYS A 66 8.59 -1.80 13.38
N GLU A 67 7.29 -2.00 13.63
CA GLU A 67 6.47 -2.89 12.81
C GLU A 67 6.38 -2.38 11.36
N PHE A 68 6.14 -1.08 11.16
CA PHE A 68 6.05 -0.49 9.83
C PHE A 68 7.40 -0.46 9.10
N GLN A 69 8.53 -0.52 9.83
CA GLN A 69 9.87 -0.61 9.22
C GLN A 69 10.10 -1.90 8.42
N ALA A 70 9.25 -2.91 8.57
CA ALA A 70 9.24 -4.09 7.68
C ALA A 70 8.93 -3.72 6.21
N LEU A 71 8.34 -2.55 5.96
CA LEU A 71 8.09 -2.00 4.63
C LEU A 71 9.23 -1.09 4.18
N HIS A 72 9.63 -1.24 2.92
CA HIS A 72 10.47 -0.23 2.26
C HIS A 72 9.70 1.10 2.12
N SER A 73 10.44 2.21 2.04
CA SER A 73 9.87 3.57 2.02
C SER A 73 8.89 3.76 0.88
N GLN A 74 9.26 3.24 -0.29
CA GLN A 74 8.42 3.32 -1.48
C GLN A 74 7.18 2.44 -1.41
N VAL A 75 7.27 1.28 -0.73
CA VAL A 75 6.10 0.42 -0.49
C VAL A 75 5.13 1.15 0.45
N ALA A 76 5.62 1.79 1.51
CA ALA A 76 4.79 2.59 2.41
C ALA A 76 4.10 3.77 1.69
N GLN A 77 4.80 4.47 0.80
CA GLN A 77 4.21 5.52 -0.04
C GLN A 77 3.15 4.95 -1.00
N GLN A 78 3.39 3.80 -1.61
CA GLN A 78 2.40 3.11 -2.45
C GLN A 78 1.13 2.70 -1.68
N VAL A 79 1.26 2.34 -0.39
CA VAL A 79 0.09 2.11 0.47
C VAL A 79 -0.74 3.39 0.62
N ALA A 80 -0.09 4.54 0.79
CA ALA A 80 -0.75 5.83 0.86
C ALA A 80 -1.44 6.21 -0.46
N ASP A 81 -0.79 5.96 -1.60
CA ASP A 81 -1.36 6.22 -2.93
C ASP A 81 -2.63 5.40 -3.15
N ARG A 82 -2.60 4.11 -2.83
CA ARG A 82 -3.77 3.22 -2.92
C ARG A 82 -4.93 3.69 -2.05
N PHE A 83 -4.63 4.21 -0.86
CA PHE A 83 -5.65 4.78 0.02
C PHE A 83 -6.26 6.06 -0.59
N TYR A 84 -5.40 6.96 -1.07
CA TYR A 84 -5.82 8.19 -1.74
C TYR A 84 -6.72 7.89 -2.94
N GLU A 85 -6.32 6.95 -3.81
CA GLU A 85 -7.11 6.53 -4.98
C GLU A 85 -8.46 5.92 -4.60
N ALA A 86 -8.49 5.04 -3.59
CA ALA A 86 -9.74 4.44 -3.11
C ALA A 86 -10.71 5.50 -2.59
N ARG A 87 -10.18 6.53 -1.92
CA ARG A 87 -10.96 7.68 -1.44
C ARG A 87 -11.44 8.57 -2.59
N GLN A 88 -10.59 8.87 -3.57
CA GLN A 88 -11.01 9.67 -4.74
C GLN A 88 -12.15 9.00 -5.49
N ARG A 89 -12.04 7.69 -5.74
CA ARG A 89 -13.13 6.92 -6.37
C ARG A 89 -14.44 6.95 -5.58
N PHE A 90 -14.38 7.10 -4.26
CA PHE A 90 -15.57 7.32 -3.45
C PHE A 90 -16.16 8.72 -3.68
N PHE A 91 -15.34 9.76 -3.71
CA PHE A 91 -15.81 11.12 -4.02
C PHE A 91 -16.35 11.26 -5.44
N ASP A 92 -15.79 10.52 -6.39
CA ASP A 92 -16.28 10.45 -7.78
C ASP A 92 -17.58 9.63 -7.93
N GLY A 93 -18.09 9.01 -6.84
CA GLY A 93 -19.27 8.13 -6.89
C GLY A 93 -19.04 6.78 -7.58
N LEU A 94 -17.77 6.44 -7.88
CA LEU A 94 -17.39 5.20 -8.57
C LEU A 94 -17.19 4.00 -7.62
N ALA A 95 -17.06 4.25 -6.33
CA ALA A 95 -16.83 3.23 -5.32
C ALA A 95 -17.49 3.59 -3.98
N ASN A 96 -17.66 2.59 -3.12
CA ASN A 96 -18.09 2.81 -1.74
C ASN A 96 -16.96 3.43 -0.90
N LYS A 97 -17.34 4.12 0.19
CA LYS A 97 -16.39 4.71 1.14
C LYS A 97 -15.34 3.68 1.59
N PRO A 98 -14.04 4.04 1.61
CA PRO A 98 -13.00 3.19 2.16
C PRO A 98 -13.31 2.75 3.60
N LYS A 99 -13.19 1.44 3.85
CA LYS A 99 -13.42 0.83 5.16
C LYS A 99 -12.13 0.20 5.68
N LYS A 100 -12.10 -0.03 7.00
CA LYS A 100 -11.04 -0.81 7.64
C LYS A 100 -10.92 -2.17 6.96
N LYS A 101 -9.70 -2.53 6.56
CA LYS A 101 -9.39 -3.80 5.92
C LYS A 101 -8.92 -4.82 6.96
N ARG A 102 -9.34 -6.06 6.79
CA ARG A 102 -8.74 -7.22 7.48
C ARG A 102 -7.51 -7.68 6.69
N SER A 103 -6.53 -8.30 7.35
CA SER A 103 -5.28 -8.72 6.70
C SER A 103 -5.52 -9.57 5.45
N HIS A 104 -6.43 -10.55 5.51
CA HIS A 104 -6.78 -11.41 4.37
C HIS A 104 -7.51 -10.70 3.22
N GLN A 105 -7.91 -9.44 3.39
CA GLN A 105 -8.51 -8.62 2.32
C GLN A 105 -7.47 -7.71 1.63
N TYR A 106 -6.25 -7.62 2.16
CA TYR A 106 -5.15 -6.86 1.58
C TYR A 106 -4.26 -7.81 0.79
N LEU A 107 -4.51 -7.94 -0.52
CA LEU A 107 -4.00 -9.06 -1.33
C LEU A 107 -2.80 -8.71 -2.23
N SER A 108 -2.22 -7.52 -2.11
CA SER A 108 -1.15 -7.13 -3.03
C SER A 108 -0.11 -6.23 -2.40
N LEU A 109 1.16 -6.45 -2.75
CA LEU A 109 2.28 -5.55 -2.50
C LEU A 109 2.78 -5.02 -3.85
N VAL A 110 3.16 -3.75 -3.88
CA VAL A 110 3.75 -3.11 -5.07
C VAL A 110 5.13 -2.61 -4.69
N TYR A 111 6.13 -3.04 -5.45
CA TYR A 111 7.51 -2.59 -5.33
C TYR A 111 7.82 -1.74 -6.56
N PRO A 112 7.75 -0.40 -6.45
CA PRO A 112 7.90 0.49 -7.61
C PRO A 112 9.36 0.70 -8.03
N GLN A 113 10.34 0.04 -7.39
CA GLN A 113 11.75 0.13 -7.79
C GLN A 113 12.00 -0.50 -9.17
N SER A 114 13.08 -0.05 -9.80
CA SER A 114 13.55 -0.54 -11.11
C SER A 114 13.52 -2.06 -11.15
N GLY A 115 12.76 -2.57 -12.11
CA GLY A 115 12.56 -4.00 -12.28
C GLY A 115 13.82 -4.75 -12.74
N TRP A 116 13.63 -6.04 -12.93
CA TRP A 116 14.60 -6.96 -13.51
C TRP A 116 14.61 -6.81 -15.04
N LYS A 117 15.81 -6.80 -15.63
CA LYS A 117 15.99 -7.03 -17.07
C LYS A 117 16.29 -8.51 -17.26
N LEU A 118 15.67 -9.14 -18.27
CA LEU A 118 16.17 -10.41 -18.77
C LEU A 118 17.55 -10.13 -19.35
N SER A 119 18.62 -10.62 -18.70
CA SER A 119 19.92 -10.71 -19.35
C SER A 119 19.77 -11.69 -20.52
N ASN A 120 20.13 -11.25 -21.72
CA ASN A 120 20.13 -12.10 -22.90
C ASN A 120 20.93 -13.37 -22.61
N TRP A 121 20.37 -14.51 -23.00
CA TRP A 121 21.05 -15.81 -23.05
C TRP A 121 21.95 -15.88 -24.29
#